data_AF-A0A3M9NDD7-F1
#
_entry.id   AF-A0A3M9NDD7-F1
#
_cell.length_a   1.000
_cell.length_b   1.000
_cell.length_c   1.000
_cell.angle_alpha   90.00
_cell.angle_beta   90.00
_cell.angle_gamma   90.00
#
_symmetry.space_group_name_H-M   'P 1'
#
loop_
_entity.id
_entity.type
_entity.pdbx_description
1 polymer ?
#
loop_
_entity_poly.entity_id
_entity_poly.type
_entity_poly.pdbx_seq_one_letter_code
_entity_poly.pdbx_strand_id
1 'polypeptide(L)'
;MKKIILLLFVVISCVAHGQDIPANADKYLVANTEQQKFSGAVLIAKNDEIIFDKAYGYADVADKKLNTINTEFRAGSLTKMFTSMLIMELIKENKLSLNDPVSKYIFSARWADGITIKNLLSHTSGISGTTPANVTSLTALVEGFHPDSSHFKPGSRFEYNNFNYLALSYIAQKISGTSFPALIRNKVFEPVGMLHSAIDSFKRTSDDKALGYTLDPNNNKWVNIGNDESVAAASGAGALVTTTSDLFTWSKYVKKKLKQGDSLFTRATTPVLDNYGLGWINRIQDGHHMIGHTGSIPGFAAMLMVFPEENTTIIFLSNFQDMNTRDFIKNIISIAFNETFEMPTVKKRIELPEDVLQQYVGTYGQSAQDQLKFFIENKKLVVLAPGGDKVNLAAESKDNFYLEGPGIIIRFNRENEKVVSVFVSMGNQTLKKYQ
;
A
#
# COMPACT_ATOMS: atom_id res chain seq x y z
N MET A 1 -24.54 -60.05 2.19
CA MET A 1 -23.29 -59.32 2.47
C MET A 1 -23.23 -58.10 1.56
N LYS A 2 -23.60 -56.91 2.06
CA LYS A 2 -23.53 -55.65 1.30
C LYS A 2 -22.20 -54.96 1.64
N LYS A 3 -21.34 -54.75 0.63
CA LYS A 3 -20.08 -54.02 0.77
C LYS A 3 -20.38 -52.52 0.78
N ILE A 4 -20.06 -51.87 1.90
CA ILE A 4 -20.07 -50.40 2.05
C ILE A 4 -18.77 -49.89 1.42
N ILE A 5 -18.86 -49.06 0.38
CA ILE A 5 -17.73 -48.32 -0.18
C ILE A 5 -17.71 -46.96 0.51
N LEU A 6 -16.73 -46.76 1.39
CA LEU A 6 -16.46 -45.50 2.07
C LEU A 6 -15.61 -44.63 1.12
N LEU A 7 -16.21 -43.60 0.51
CA LEU A 7 -15.46 -42.60 -0.25
C LEU A 7 -14.82 -41.61 0.72
N LEU A 8 -13.50 -41.69 0.89
CA LEU A 8 -12.71 -40.73 1.64
C LEU A 8 -12.53 -39.47 0.77
N PHE A 9 -13.20 -38.37 1.13
CA PHE A 9 -12.90 -37.05 0.57
C PHE A 9 -11.62 -36.52 1.21
N VAL A 10 -10.50 -36.66 0.53
CA VAL A 10 -9.25 -35.98 0.89
C VAL A 10 -9.33 -34.55 0.37
N VAL A 11 -9.57 -33.60 1.27
CA VAL A 11 -9.37 -32.17 0.99
C VAL A 11 -7.85 -31.94 0.98
N ILE A 12 -7.24 -31.94 -0.20
CA ILE A 12 -5.83 -31.55 -0.37
C ILE A 12 -5.78 -30.02 -0.31
N SER A 13 -5.67 -29.47 0.90
CA SER A 13 -5.10 -28.13 1.06
C SER A 13 -3.64 -28.24 0.63
N CYS A 14 -3.31 -27.62 -0.51
CA CYS A 14 -1.97 -27.64 -1.07
C CYS A 14 -1.06 -26.71 -0.23
N VAL A 15 -0.64 -27.17 0.95
CA VAL A 15 0.35 -26.47 1.77
C VAL A 15 1.71 -26.74 1.12
N ALA A 16 2.15 -25.82 0.27
CA ALA A 16 3.46 -25.91 -0.36
C ALA A 16 4.55 -25.72 0.71
N HIS A 17 5.05 -26.83 1.26
CA HIS A 17 6.30 -26.83 2.03
C HIS A 17 7.45 -26.96 1.03
N GLY A 18 7.99 -25.83 0.60
CA GLY A 18 9.25 -25.78 -0.15
C GLY A 18 10.23 -24.86 0.56
N GLN A 19 11.40 -25.37 0.92
CA GLN A 19 12.53 -24.58 1.45
C GLN A 19 13.18 -23.64 0.40
N ASP A 20 12.57 -23.53 -0.78
CA ASP A 20 13.05 -22.79 -1.94
C ASP A 20 12.30 -21.45 -2.05
N ILE A 21 12.87 -20.43 -1.40
CA ILE A 21 12.33 -19.05 -1.38
C ILE A 21 12.12 -18.54 -2.83
N PRO A 22 13.12 -18.62 -3.74
CA PRO A 22 12.93 -18.18 -5.11
C PRO A 22 11.78 -18.87 -5.84
N ALA A 23 11.65 -20.19 -5.73
CA ALA A 23 10.58 -20.92 -6.41
C ALA A 23 9.19 -20.59 -5.85
N ASN A 24 9.06 -20.46 -4.53
CA ASN A 24 7.80 -20.07 -3.90
C ASN A 24 7.40 -18.64 -4.24
N ALA A 25 8.36 -17.71 -4.25
CA ALA A 25 8.13 -16.32 -4.66
C ALA A 25 7.67 -16.26 -6.12
N ASP A 26 8.35 -16.98 -7.02
CA ASP A 26 7.97 -17.04 -8.43
C ASP A 26 6.56 -17.59 -8.62
N LYS A 27 6.24 -18.73 -8.00
CA LYS A 27 4.92 -19.35 -8.05
C LYS A 27 3.82 -18.40 -7.55
N TYR A 28 4.06 -17.73 -6.43
CA TYR A 28 3.13 -16.78 -5.84
C TYR A 28 2.88 -15.58 -6.77
N LEU A 29 3.93 -15.03 -7.36
CA LEU A 29 3.85 -13.84 -8.23
C LEU A 29 3.24 -14.16 -9.59
N VAL A 30 3.55 -15.32 -10.18
CA VAL A 30 2.86 -15.81 -11.39
C VAL A 30 1.36 -15.93 -11.13
N ALA A 31 0.97 -16.59 -10.03
CA ALA A 31 -0.44 -16.76 -9.71
C ALA A 31 -1.18 -15.43 -9.47
N ASN A 32 -0.54 -14.44 -8.84
CA ASN A 32 -1.12 -13.10 -8.69
C ASN A 32 -1.21 -12.36 -10.03
N THR A 33 -0.20 -12.49 -10.89
CA THR A 33 -0.16 -11.81 -12.19
C THR A 33 -1.21 -12.37 -13.15
N GLU A 34 -1.34 -13.69 -13.26
CA GLU A 34 -2.36 -14.37 -14.07
C GLU A 34 -3.79 -14.02 -13.62
N GLN A 35 -3.97 -13.76 -12.32
CA GLN A 35 -5.25 -13.34 -11.75
C GLN A 35 -5.48 -11.82 -11.78
N GLN A 36 -4.61 -11.05 -12.44
CA GLN A 36 -4.69 -9.58 -12.48
C GLN A 36 -4.68 -8.92 -11.09
N LYS A 37 -3.93 -9.51 -10.15
CA LYS A 37 -3.75 -9.01 -8.78
C LYS A 37 -2.39 -8.36 -8.56
N PHE A 38 -1.47 -8.46 -9.52
CA PHE A 38 -0.13 -7.89 -9.46
C PHE A 38 0.42 -7.59 -10.86
N SER A 39 1.14 -6.47 -11.00
CA SER A 39 2.01 -6.15 -12.13
C SER A 39 3.11 -5.23 -11.59
N GLY A 40 4.37 -5.63 -11.72
CA GLY A 40 5.47 -4.94 -11.07
C GLY A 40 6.73 -5.77 -10.89
N ALA A 41 7.63 -5.30 -10.03
CA ALA A 41 8.89 -5.96 -9.69
C ALA A 41 8.98 -6.27 -8.19
N VAL A 42 9.65 -7.38 -7.86
CA VAL A 42 9.90 -7.84 -6.48
C VAL A 42 11.36 -8.23 -6.35
N LEU A 43 11.99 -7.79 -5.26
CA LEU A 43 13.34 -8.17 -4.87
C LEU A 43 13.35 -8.67 -3.42
N ILE A 44 13.95 -9.84 -3.20
CA ILE A 44 14.25 -10.41 -1.89
C ILE A 44 15.75 -10.62 -1.79
N ALA A 45 16.35 -10.06 -0.74
CA ALA A 45 17.76 -10.25 -0.45
C ALA A 45 17.95 -10.78 0.98
N LYS A 46 18.88 -11.72 1.14
CA LYS A 46 19.32 -12.25 2.43
C LYS A 46 20.82 -12.08 2.53
N ASN A 47 21.31 -11.64 3.69
CA ASN A 47 22.74 -11.43 3.91
C ASN A 47 23.42 -10.50 2.88
N ASP A 48 22.69 -9.48 2.42
CA ASP A 48 23.13 -8.58 1.34
C ASP A 48 23.33 -9.27 -0.03
N GLU A 49 22.87 -10.50 -0.20
CA GLU A 49 22.82 -11.22 -1.47
C GLU A 49 21.38 -11.26 -2.00
N ILE A 50 21.21 -10.91 -3.27
CA ILE A 50 19.92 -11.00 -3.95
C ILE A 50 19.63 -12.48 -4.21
N ILE A 51 18.59 -13.01 -3.58
CA ILE A 51 18.14 -14.39 -3.79
C ILE A 51 16.96 -14.44 -4.78
N PHE A 52 16.25 -13.33 -4.97
CA PHE A 52 15.16 -13.21 -5.92
C PHE A 52 15.07 -11.76 -6.43
N ASP A 53 15.04 -11.55 -7.74
CA ASP A 53 14.81 -10.25 -8.38
C ASP A 53 14.14 -10.49 -9.74
N LYS A 54 12.83 -10.26 -9.81
CA LYS A 54 12.02 -10.54 -11.00
C LYS A 54 10.91 -9.50 -11.16
N ALA A 55 10.50 -9.33 -12.41
CA ALA A 55 9.40 -8.46 -12.80
C ALA A 55 8.33 -9.25 -13.56
N TYR A 56 7.08 -8.80 -13.44
CA TYR A 56 5.88 -9.45 -13.93
C TYR A 56 4.89 -8.42 -14.49
N GLY A 57 4.06 -8.86 -15.43
CA GLY A 57 3.03 -8.01 -16.02
C GLY A 57 3.57 -6.92 -16.94
N TYR A 58 2.73 -5.92 -17.21
CA TYR A 58 3.01 -4.87 -18.19
C TYR A 58 3.38 -3.56 -17.49
N ALA A 59 4.46 -2.93 -17.97
CA ALA A 59 4.76 -1.53 -17.70
C ALA A 59 3.82 -0.62 -18.50
N ASP A 60 3.45 -1.03 -19.71
CA ASP A 60 2.42 -0.41 -20.55
C ASP A 60 1.57 -1.49 -21.22
N VAL A 61 0.29 -1.54 -20.87
CA VAL A 61 -0.70 -2.48 -21.42
C VAL A 61 -1.02 -2.19 -22.90
N ALA A 62 -1.09 -0.92 -23.29
CA ALA A 62 -1.47 -0.54 -24.66
C ALA A 62 -0.36 -0.92 -25.65
N ASP A 63 0.88 -0.62 -25.28
CA ASP A 63 2.08 -0.93 -26.08
C ASP A 63 2.62 -2.35 -25.85
N LYS A 64 1.96 -3.13 -24.96
CA LYS A 64 2.40 -4.47 -24.53
C LYS A 64 3.84 -4.50 -24.01
N LYS A 65 4.32 -3.40 -23.46
CA LYS A 65 5.63 -3.28 -22.86
C LYS A 65 5.64 -3.98 -21.52
N LEU A 66 6.50 -4.98 -21.36
CA LEU A 66 6.62 -5.74 -20.11
C LEU A 66 7.38 -4.95 -19.05
N ASN A 67 7.04 -5.18 -17.78
CA ASN A 67 7.88 -4.76 -16.68
C ASN A 67 9.21 -5.53 -16.71
N THR A 68 10.29 -4.84 -16.36
CA THR A 68 11.62 -5.42 -16.14
C THR A 68 12.15 -5.00 -14.78
N ILE A 69 13.26 -5.59 -14.33
CA ILE A 69 13.92 -5.16 -13.09
C ILE A 69 14.46 -3.72 -13.14
N ASN A 70 14.59 -3.16 -14.36
CA ASN A 70 15.03 -1.78 -14.58
C ASN A 70 13.86 -0.80 -14.69
N THR A 71 12.61 -1.29 -14.71
CA THR A 71 11.44 -0.43 -14.82
C THR A 71 11.36 0.54 -13.65
N GLU A 72 11.12 1.81 -13.96
CA GLU A 72 10.94 2.89 -12.98
C GLU A 72 9.48 2.95 -12.53
N PHE A 73 9.24 2.89 -11.23
CA PHE A 73 7.92 2.96 -10.61
C PHE A 73 7.79 4.19 -9.72
N ARG A 74 6.61 4.80 -9.69
CA ARG A 74 6.24 5.70 -8.59
C ARG A 74 6.09 4.90 -7.31
N ALA A 75 6.71 5.35 -6.23
CA ALA A 75 6.79 4.61 -4.97
C ALA A 75 6.06 5.30 -3.81
N GLY A 76 5.27 6.34 -4.08
CA GLY A 76 4.39 6.97 -3.10
C GLY A 76 5.11 7.30 -1.79
N SER A 77 4.48 6.95 -0.67
CA SER A 77 4.97 7.26 0.68
C SER A 77 6.36 6.74 1.06
N LEU A 78 7.01 5.90 0.26
CA LEU A 78 8.45 5.64 0.45
C LEU A 78 9.28 6.94 0.43
N THR A 79 8.81 7.96 -0.28
CA THR A 79 9.39 9.31 -0.32
C THR A 79 9.68 9.89 1.07
N LYS A 80 8.85 9.56 2.07
CA LYS A 80 8.97 10.10 3.42
C LYS A 80 10.27 9.70 4.13
N MET A 81 10.79 8.50 3.86
CA MET A 81 12.09 8.08 4.38
C MET A 81 13.21 8.98 3.86
N PHE A 82 13.15 9.37 2.59
CA PHE A 82 14.16 10.23 1.96
C PHE A 82 14.04 11.68 2.40
N THR A 83 12.80 12.19 2.53
CA THR A 83 12.54 13.51 3.13
C THR A 83 13.02 13.56 4.57
N SER A 84 12.76 12.53 5.36
CA SER A 84 13.27 12.40 6.72
C SER A 84 14.80 12.49 6.74
N MET A 85 15.49 11.70 5.92
CA MET A 85 16.94 11.69 5.87
C MET A 85 17.53 13.04 5.43
N LEU A 86 16.89 13.74 4.48
CA LEU A 86 17.26 15.11 4.13
C LEU A 86 17.16 16.04 5.34
N ILE A 87 16.06 15.97 6.10
CA ILE A 87 15.86 16.79 7.30
C ILE A 87 16.91 16.45 8.38
N MET A 88 17.23 15.17 8.57
CA MET A 88 18.26 14.73 9.51
C MET A 88 19.66 15.22 9.12
N GLU A 89 20.01 15.23 7.82
CA GLU A 89 21.27 15.83 7.35
C GLU A 89 21.30 17.34 7.58
N LEU A 90 20.19 18.06 7.38
CA LEU A 90 20.13 19.50 7.68
C LEU A 90 20.24 19.78 9.21
N ILE A 91 19.76 18.88 10.06
CA ILE A 91 19.95 18.94 11.52
C ILE A 91 21.42 18.73 11.88
N LYS A 92 22.07 17.75 11.27
CA LYS A 92 23.51 17.49 11.43
C LYS A 92 24.37 18.69 11.00
N GLU A 93 23.92 19.43 9.98
CA GLU A 93 24.51 20.69 9.53
C GLU A 93 24.17 21.90 10.43
N ASN A 94 23.44 21.69 11.55
CA ASN A 94 22.94 22.73 12.45
C ASN A 94 22.06 23.80 11.77
N LYS A 95 21.42 23.48 10.64
CA LYS A 95 20.53 24.40 9.92
C LYS A 95 19.12 24.44 10.49
N LEU A 96 18.71 23.40 11.20
CA LEU A 96 17.49 23.35 11.99
C LEU A 96 17.61 22.35 13.15
N SER A 97 16.63 22.37 14.04
CA SER A 97 16.49 21.43 15.16
C SER A 97 15.12 20.74 15.12
N LEU A 98 15.05 19.52 15.67
CA LEU A 98 13.76 18.82 15.84
C LEU A 98 12.76 19.60 16.70
N ASN A 99 13.24 20.41 17.64
CA ASN A 99 12.40 21.19 18.54
C ASN A 99 12.12 22.60 18.02
N ASP A 100 12.66 22.97 16.84
CA ASP A 100 12.32 24.26 16.26
C ASP A 100 10.81 24.31 15.96
N PRO A 101 10.13 25.42 16.31
CA PRO A 101 8.75 25.61 15.94
C PRO A 101 8.66 25.81 14.42
N VAL A 102 7.61 25.26 13.80
CA VAL A 102 7.39 25.38 12.35
C VAL A 102 7.20 26.84 11.94
N SER A 103 6.62 27.67 12.81
CA SER A 103 6.42 29.11 12.58
C SER A 103 7.72 29.90 12.38
N LYS A 104 8.88 29.36 12.81
CA LYS A 104 10.21 29.91 12.49
C LYS A 104 10.50 29.90 10.98
N TYR A 105 9.90 28.97 10.24
CA TYR A 105 10.19 28.75 8.82
C TYR A 105 9.01 29.08 7.91
N ILE A 106 7.77 29.02 8.43
CA ILE A 106 6.54 29.27 7.69
C ILE A 106 5.71 30.31 8.46
N PHE A 107 6.14 31.56 8.38
CA PHE A 107 5.61 32.64 9.23
C PHE A 107 4.13 32.98 8.97
N SER A 108 3.66 32.80 7.73
CA SER A 108 2.27 33.13 7.34
C SER A 108 1.24 32.08 7.79
N ALA A 109 1.69 30.93 8.31
CA ALA A 109 0.83 29.78 8.59
C ALA A 109 0.38 29.73 10.05
N ARG A 110 -0.88 30.10 10.34
CA ARG A 110 -1.46 29.98 11.69
C ARG A 110 -1.46 28.55 12.23
N TRP A 111 -1.47 27.54 11.35
CA TRP A 111 -1.40 26.15 11.73
C TRP A 111 -0.01 25.74 12.26
N ALA A 112 1.03 26.54 12.01
CA ALA A 112 2.40 26.22 12.41
C ALA A 112 2.69 26.48 13.90
N ASP A 113 1.80 27.18 14.60
CA ASP A 113 1.99 27.58 15.99
C ASP A 113 1.95 26.37 16.94
N GLY A 114 2.99 26.23 17.77
CA GLY A 114 3.12 25.12 18.72
C GLY A 114 3.49 23.76 18.10
N ILE A 115 3.56 23.66 16.78
CA ILE A 115 4.03 22.46 16.06
C ILE A 115 5.54 22.53 15.88
N THR A 116 6.25 21.44 16.17
CA THR A 116 7.70 21.33 15.94
C THR A 116 8.03 20.51 14.70
N ILE A 117 9.27 20.61 14.21
CA ILE A 117 9.80 19.75 13.15
C ILE A 117 9.64 18.26 13.51
N LYS A 118 9.86 17.88 14.78
CA LYS A 118 9.63 16.52 15.27
C LYS A 118 8.20 16.09 15.03
N ASN A 119 7.21 16.95 15.34
CA ASN A 119 5.80 16.60 15.20
C ASN A 119 5.40 16.37 13.74
N LEU A 120 5.96 17.13 12.80
CA LEU A 120 5.74 16.89 11.37
C LEU A 120 6.28 15.50 10.96
N LEU A 121 7.55 15.22 11.30
CA LEU A 121 8.22 13.97 10.96
C LEU A 121 7.50 12.74 11.54
N SER A 122 6.99 12.84 12.77
CA SER A 122 6.35 11.71 13.48
C SER A 122 4.85 11.61 13.29
N HIS A 123 4.23 12.43 12.43
CA HIS A 123 2.76 12.47 12.28
C HIS A 123 2.00 12.73 13.58
N THR A 124 2.55 13.61 14.43
CA THR A 124 1.91 14.03 15.68
C THR A 124 1.63 15.53 15.70
N SER A 125 1.35 16.11 14.54
CA SER A 125 1.23 17.56 14.35
C SER A 125 -0.12 18.12 14.80
N GLY A 126 -1.19 17.31 14.74
CA GLY A 126 -2.55 17.81 14.97
C GLY A 126 -3.15 18.51 13.75
N ILE A 127 -2.42 18.57 12.61
CA ILE A 127 -2.90 19.19 11.38
C ILE A 127 -4.04 18.35 10.81
N SER A 128 -5.20 18.98 10.66
CA SER A 128 -6.38 18.42 10.01
C SER A 128 -6.34 18.63 8.49
N GLY A 129 -7.25 17.98 7.77
CA GLY A 129 -7.47 18.22 6.34
C GLY A 129 -6.65 17.34 5.40
N THR A 130 -7.09 17.31 4.15
CA THR A 130 -6.46 16.55 3.07
C THR A 130 -5.56 17.45 2.22
N THR A 131 -4.57 16.84 1.57
CA THR A 131 -3.73 17.55 0.61
C THR A 131 -4.55 17.97 -0.61
N PRO A 132 -4.57 19.27 -0.99
CA PRO A 132 -5.24 19.70 -2.21
C PRO A 132 -4.59 19.08 -3.45
N ALA A 133 -5.38 18.45 -4.33
CA ALA A 133 -4.88 17.73 -5.50
C ALA A 133 -4.43 18.65 -6.65
N ASN A 134 -5.08 19.80 -6.83
CA ASN A 134 -4.85 20.71 -7.96
C ASN A 134 -3.98 21.91 -7.59
N VAL A 135 -2.69 21.68 -7.34
CA VAL A 135 -1.74 22.74 -6.98
C VAL A 135 -0.65 22.96 -8.04
N THR A 136 -0.32 24.23 -8.26
CA THR A 136 0.68 24.65 -9.26
C THR A 136 2.11 24.58 -8.75
N SER A 137 2.32 24.68 -7.43
CA SER A 137 3.64 24.56 -6.80
C SER A 137 3.54 24.18 -5.32
N LEU A 138 4.63 23.63 -4.78
CA LEU A 138 4.77 23.33 -3.34
C LEU A 138 4.61 24.60 -2.48
N THR A 139 5.15 25.73 -2.92
CA THR A 139 5.05 27.01 -2.21
C THR A 139 3.60 27.45 -2.10
N ALA A 140 2.88 27.48 -3.23
CA ALA A 140 1.46 27.85 -3.25
C ALA A 140 0.62 26.89 -2.39
N LEU A 141 0.92 25.59 -2.42
CA LEU A 141 0.26 24.61 -1.59
C LEU A 141 0.46 24.90 -0.11
N VAL A 142 1.70 25.09 0.35
CA VAL A 142 2.00 25.19 1.79
C VAL A 142 1.61 26.55 2.36
N GLU A 143 1.86 27.65 1.64
CA GLU A 143 1.52 29.00 2.09
C GLU A 143 0.02 29.30 1.98
N GLY A 144 -0.67 28.69 1.01
CA GLY A 144 -2.12 28.80 0.85
C GLY A 144 -2.93 27.79 1.68
N PHE A 145 -2.26 26.91 2.43
CA PHE A 145 -2.96 25.91 3.24
C PHE A 145 -3.51 26.53 4.52
N HIS A 146 -4.82 26.45 4.68
CA HIS A 146 -5.57 26.92 5.84
C HIS A 146 -6.40 25.77 6.39
N PRO A 147 -5.81 24.87 7.20
CA PRO A 147 -6.58 23.82 7.82
C PRO A 147 -7.49 24.43 8.87
N ASP A 148 -8.67 23.82 9.07
CA ASP A 148 -9.43 24.06 10.29
C ASP A 148 -8.52 23.73 11.47
N SER A 149 -8.52 24.59 12.50
CA SER A 149 -7.58 24.58 13.64
C SER A 149 -7.15 23.17 14.08
N SER A 150 -5.88 23.03 14.51
CA SER A 150 -5.33 21.78 15.05
C SER A 150 -6.35 21.05 15.93
N HIS A 151 -6.81 19.87 15.51
CA HIS A 151 -7.93 19.19 16.18
C HIS A 151 -7.47 18.36 17.38
N PHE A 152 -6.16 18.27 17.62
CA PHE A 152 -5.58 17.78 18.87
C PHE A 152 -4.25 18.49 19.20
N LYS A 153 -3.76 18.31 20.44
CA LYS A 153 -2.52 18.92 20.91
C LYS A 153 -1.30 18.28 20.21
N PRO A 154 -0.37 19.04 19.62
CA PRO A 154 0.84 18.47 19.01
C PRO A 154 1.59 17.54 19.98
N GLY A 155 1.93 16.35 19.50
CA GLY A 155 2.60 15.29 20.26
C GLY A 155 1.69 14.36 21.08
N SER A 156 0.39 14.67 21.23
CA SER A 156 -0.50 13.85 22.08
C SER A 156 -1.07 12.61 21.39
N ARG A 157 -1.05 12.57 20.06
CA ARG A 157 -1.65 11.51 19.24
C ARG A 157 -0.90 11.37 17.91
N PHE A 158 -0.90 10.16 17.37
CA PHE A 158 -0.50 9.88 16.00
C PHE A 158 -1.70 9.99 15.04
N GLU A 159 -1.54 10.77 13.98
CA GLU A 159 -2.47 10.83 12.86
C GLU A 159 -1.71 11.08 11.56
N TYR A 160 -1.72 10.07 10.67
CA TYR A 160 -0.99 10.13 9.41
C TYR A 160 -1.53 11.24 8.52
N ASN A 161 -0.66 12.19 8.18
CA ASN A 161 -1.01 13.32 7.33
C ASN A 161 0.13 13.64 6.34
N ASN A 162 -0.16 13.56 5.04
CA ASN A 162 0.79 13.85 3.97
C ASN A 162 1.28 15.29 3.99
N PHE A 163 0.43 16.23 4.42
CA PHE A 163 0.78 17.64 4.48
C PHE A 163 2.00 17.92 5.35
N ASN A 164 2.22 17.13 6.42
CA ASN A 164 3.40 17.24 7.25
C ASN A 164 4.70 17.15 6.45
N TYR A 165 4.74 16.25 5.47
CA TYR A 165 5.92 16.01 4.64
C TYR A 165 6.05 17.01 3.49
N LEU A 166 4.94 17.59 3.04
CA LEU A 166 4.95 18.75 2.14
C LEU A 166 5.55 19.96 2.86
N ALA A 167 5.11 20.25 4.08
CA ALA A 167 5.69 21.30 4.92
C ALA A 167 7.19 21.08 5.17
N LEU A 168 7.62 19.85 5.49
CA LEU A 168 9.05 19.53 5.65
C LEU A 168 9.86 19.78 4.37
N SER A 169 9.36 19.34 3.21
CA SER A 169 10.03 19.60 1.93
C SER A 169 10.13 21.10 1.63
N TYR A 170 9.09 21.86 1.96
CA TYR A 170 9.07 23.31 1.81
C TYR A 170 10.10 24.02 2.72
N ILE A 171 10.17 23.62 3.99
CA ILE A 171 11.14 24.13 4.96
C ILE A 171 12.57 23.85 4.47
N ALA A 172 12.85 22.63 3.98
CA ALA A 172 14.16 22.27 3.44
C ALA A 172 14.56 23.17 2.25
N GLN A 173 13.62 23.46 1.34
CA GLN A 173 13.85 24.40 0.23
C GLN A 173 14.15 25.81 0.72
N LYS A 174 13.36 26.32 1.67
CA LYS A 174 13.53 27.68 2.23
C LYS A 174 14.89 27.86 2.89
N ILE A 175 15.30 26.89 3.71
CA ILE A 175 16.60 26.90 4.39
C ILE A 175 17.76 26.86 3.40
N SER A 176 17.62 26.08 2.31
CA SER A 176 18.73 25.80 1.41
C SER A 176 18.79 26.70 0.17
N GLY A 177 17.72 27.43 -0.15
CA GLY A 177 17.60 28.22 -1.38
C GLY A 177 17.59 27.39 -2.67
N THR A 178 17.40 26.07 -2.57
CA THR A 178 17.49 25.10 -3.68
C THR A 178 16.18 24.29 -3.77
N SER A 179 15.84 23.79 -4.96
CA SER A 179 14.63 22.98 -5.15
C SER A 179 14.71 21.63 -4.40
N PHE A 180 13.56 21.12 -3.97
CA PHE A 180 13.47 19.87 -3.22
C PHE A 180 14.02 18.65 -4.01
N PRO A 181 13.71 18.48 -5.32
CA PRO A 181 14.32 17.42 -6.11
C PRO A 181 15.86 17.47 -6.13
N ALA A 182 16.44 18.66 -6.27
CA ALA A 182 17.89 18.82 -6.28
C ALA A 182 18.51 18.55 -4.89
N LEU A 183 17.82 18.95 -3.81
CA LEU A 183 18.27 18.65 -2.45
C LEU A 183 18.29 17.14 -2.17
N ILE A 184 17.21 16.42 -2.51
CA ILE A 184 17.15 14.97 -2.35
C ILE A 184 18.23 14.30 -3.19
N ARG A 185 18.39 14.71 -4.45
CA ARG A 185 19.42 14.15 -5.33
C ARG A 185 20.82 14.30 -4.73
N ASN A 186 21.21 15.53 -4.40
CA ASN A 186 22.59 15.85 -4.01
C ASN A 186 22.93 15.40 -2.58
N LYS A 187 21.96 15.41 -1.66
CA LYS A 187 22.20 15.08 -0.24
C LYS A 187 21.84 13.66 0.14
N VAL A 188 21.01 12.97 -0.65
CA VAL A 188 20.50 11.63 -0.29
C VAL A 188 20.81 10.60 -1.36
N PHE A 189 20.39 10.79 -2.60
CA PHE A 189 20.53 9.75 -3.64
C PHE A 189 21.97 9.56 -4.12
N GLU A 190 22.64 10.62 -4.55
CA GLU A 190 24.01 10.52 -5.08
C GLU A 190 25.02 10.01 -4.04
N PRO A 191 25.01 10.47 -2.77
CA PRO A 191 25.90 9.93 -1.74
C PRO A 191 25.70 8.45 -1.42
N VAL A 192 24.49 7.92 -1.62
CA VAL A 192 24.15 6.51 -1.38
C VAL A 192 24.29 5.65 -2.64
N GLY A 193 24.36 6.27 -3.82
CA GLY A 193 24.47 5.58 -5.11
C GLY A 193 23.15 5.18 -5.75
N MET A 194 22.04 5.86 -5.42
CA MET A 194 20.72 5.63 -6.03
C MET A 194 20.57 6.44 -7.32
N LEU A 195 21.22 5.99 -8.40
CA LEU A 195 21.37 6.80 -9.62
C LEU A 195 20.14 6.82 -10.54
N HIS A 196 19.24 5.85 -10.38
CA HIS A 196 17.98 5.73 -11.15
C HIS A 196 16.78 6.27 -10.38
N SER A 197 17.01 6.88 -9.22
CA SER A 197 15.98 7.46 -8.37
C SER A 197 15.85 8.95 -8.55
N ALA A 198 14.62 9.44 -8.46
CA ALA A 198 14.32 10.87 -8.53
C ALA A 198 13.05 11.23 -7.77
N ILE A 199 12.89 12.52 -7.52
CA ILE A 199 11.59 13.11 -7.23
C ILE A 199 10.93 13.42 -8.58
N ASP A 200 9.74 12.85 -8.82
CA ASP A 200 9.03 12.95 -10.09
C ASP A 200 8.66 14.40 -10.42
N SER A 201 8.46 14.66 -11.70
CA SER A 201 7.99 15.95 -12.19
C SER A 201 7.21 15.76 -13.48
N PHE A 202 6.32 16.70 -13.79
CA PHE A 202 5.54 16.67 -15.03
C PHE A 202 6.42 16.58 -16.30
N LYS A 203 7.67 17.05 -16.24
CA LYS A 203 8.61 17.03 -17.37
C LYS A 203 9.48 15.77 -17.43
N ARG A 204 9.39 14.86 -16.45
CA ARG A 204 10.23 13.65 -16.42
C ARG A 204 9.75 12.68 -17.50
N THR A 205 10.57 12.48 -18.51
CA THR A 205 10.44 11.42 -19.50
C THR A 205 11.48 10.34 -19.21
N SER A 206 11.06 9.08 -19.24
CA SER A 206 11.94 7.92 -19.16
C SER A 206 11.32 6.80 -19.97
N ASP A 207 12.11 6.19 -20.84
CA ASP A 207 11.70 5.03 -21.62
C ASP A 207 11.52 3.80 -20.74
N ASP A 208 11.94 3.82 -19.48
CA ASP A 208 11.77 2.73 -18.52
C ASP A 208 10.62 2.95 -17.53
N LYS A 209 9.87 4.05 -17.65
CA LYS A 209 8.75 4.35 -16.77
C LYS A 209 7.59 3.37 -16.95
N ALA A 210 7.01 2.92 -15.84
CA ALA A 210 5.72 2.23 -15.82
C ALA A 210 4.54 3.22 -15.79
N LEU A 211 3.47 2.87 -16.49
CA LEU A 211 2.17 3.54 -16.39
C LEU A 211 1.34 2.92 -15.27
N GLY A 212 0.57 3.73 -14.56
CA GLY A 212 -0.22 3.28 -13.41
C GLY A 212 -1.60 2.81 -13.84
N TYR A 213 -2.07 1.72 -13.24
CA TYR A 213 -3.35 1.10 -13.63
C TYR A 213 -4.28 0.83 -12.45
N THR A 214 -5.57 0.85 -12.76
CA THR A 214 -6.70 0.38 -11.94
C THR A 214 -7.61 -0.50 -12.79
N LEU A 215 -8.58 -1.17 -12.18
CA LEU A 215 -9.64 -1.89 -12.89
C LEU A 215 -10.84 -0.99 -13.13
N ASP A 216 -11.37 -1.03 -14.35
CA ASP A 216 -12.72 -0.52 -14.63
C ASP A 216 -13.74 -1.36 -13.84
N PRO A 217 -14.54 -0.75 -12.96
CA PRO A 217 -15.51 -1.48 -12.14
C PRO A 217 -16.60 -2.18 -12.96
N ASN A 218 -16.81 -1.79 -14.22
CA ASN A 218 -17.88 -2.35 -15.06
C ASN A 218 -17.45 -3.61 -15.81
N ASN A 219 -16.18 -3.72 -16.19
CA ASN A 219 -15.70 -4.77 -17.09
C ASN A 219 -14.40 -5.45 -16.62
N ASN A 220 -13.83 -5.04 -15.48
CA ASN A 220 -12.59 -5.55 -14.92
C ASN A 220 -11.38 -5.48 -15.87
N LYS A 221 -11.38 -4.54 -16.82
CA LYS A 221 -10.21 -4.27 -17.67
C LYS A 221 -9.31 -3.25 -17.00
N TRP A 222 -8.03 -3.34 -17.34
CA TRP A 222 -7.02 -2.39 -16.89
C TRP A 222 -7.27 -1.05 -17.56
N VAL A 223 -7.36 -0.01 -16.74
CA VAL A 223 -7.50 1.39 -17.14
C VAL A 223 -6.26 2.12 -16.67
N ASN A 224 -5.56 2.76 -17.61
CA ASN A 224 -4.49 3.68 -17.26
C ASN A 224 -5.13 4.89 -16.58
N ILE A 225 -4.70 5.19 -15.36
CA ILE A 225 -5.29 6.25 -14.54
C ILE A 225 -4.86 7.66 -14.95
N GLY A 226 -3.94 7.80 -15.91
CA GLY A 226 -3.40 9.10 -16.33
C GLY A 226 -2.49 9.66 -15.24
N ASN A 227 -1.19 9.72 -15.52
CA ASN A 227 -0.19 10.11 -14.52
C ASN A 227 0.28 11.56 -14.67
N ASP A 228 -0.47 12.36 -15.41
CA ASP A 228 -0.12 13.71 -15.88
C ASP A 228 -0.47 14.82 -14.87
N GLU A 229 -1.02 14.49 -13.71
CA GLU A 229 -1.29 15.48 -12.66
C GLU A 229 -0.01 15.99 -11.99
N SER A 230 -0.08 17.21 -11.47
CA SER A 230 1.03 17.90 -10.80
C SER A 230 1.58 17.10 -9.63
N VAL A 231 2.81 16.61 -9.77
CA VAL A 231 3.56 15.94 -8.69
C VAL A 231 3.84 16.87 -7.50
N ALA A 232 3.57 18.18 -7.61
CA ALA A 232 3.76 19.12 -6.51
C ALA A 232 2.92 18.75 -5.27
N ALA A 233 1.72 18.20 -5.46
CA ALA A 233 0.87 17.70 -4.39
C ALA A 233 1.45 16.44 -3.71
N ALA A 234 2.31 15.70 -4.41
CA ALA A 234 2.97 14.52 -3.88
C ALA A 234 4.31 14.87 -3.20
N SER A 235 5.11 15.79 -3.75
CA SER A 235 6.46 16.24 -3.29
C SER A 235 7.09 15.39 -2.18
N GLY A 236 7.56 15.96 -1.06
CA GLY A 236 8.22 15.23 0.03
C GLY A 236 7.40 14.11 0.69
N ALA A 237 6.14 13.93 0.30
CA ALA A 237 5.23 12.92 0.83
C ALA A 237 5.09 11.68 -0.07
N GLY A 238 5.26 11.77 -1.39
CA GLY A 238 4.76 10.77 -2.34
C GLY A 238 5.41 10.72 -3.72
N ALA A 239 6.34 11.62 -4.03
CA ALA A 239 6.82 11.86 -5.40
C ALA A 239 8.00 10.99 -5.85
N LEU A 240 8.46 10.01 -5.07
CA LEU A 240 9.59 9.15 -5.44
C LEU A 240 9.29 8.33 -6.70
N VAL A 241 10.22 8.35 -7.65
CA VAL A 241 10.36 7.35 -8.72
C VAL A 241 11.66 6.60 -8.51
N THR A 242 11.63 5.27 -8.62
CA THR A 242 12.77 4.40 -8.27
C THR A 242 12.67 3.04 -8.97
N THR A 243 13.74 2.26 -8.89
CA THR A 243 13.82 0.83 -9.25
C THR A 243 14.01 -0.04 -8.00
N THR A 244 13.88 -1.37 -8.13
CA THR A 244 14.21 -2.31 -7.05
C THR A 244 15.69 -2.28 -6.68
N SER A 245 16.56 -2.13 -7.68
CA SER A 245 18.02 -2.06 -7.51
C SER A 245 18.47 -0.85 -6.68
N ASP A 246 17.89 0.33 -6.93
CA ASP A 246 18.18 1.53 -6.15
C ASP A 246 17.67 1.41 -4.70
N LEU A 247 16.47 0.86 -4.51
CA LEU A 247 15.95 0.59 -3.15
C LEU A 247 16.77 -0.47 -2.42
N PHE A 248 17.33 -1.45 -3.13
CA PHE A 248 18.26 -2.41 -2.54
C PHE A 248 19.58 -1.73 -2.13
N THR A 249 20.09 -0.81 -2.94
CA THR A 249 21.24 0.03 -2.57
C THR A 249 20.96 0.86 -1.32
N TRP A 250 19.78 1.48 -1.23
CA TRP A 250 19.32 2.15 -0.02
C TRP A 250 19.25 1.22 1.20
N SER A 251 18.74 0.00 1.02
CA SER A 251 18.63 -0.99 2.11
C SER A 251 19.99 -1.35 2.73
N LYS A 252 21.04 -1.46 1.90
CA LYS A 252 22.42 -1.70 2.36
C LYS A 252 22.93 -0.52 3.19
N TYR A 253 22.64 0.71 2.77
CA TYR A 253 22.95 1.91 3.54
C TYR A 253 22.24 1.90 4.90
N VAL A 254 20.93 1.59 4.93
CA VAL A 254 20.14 1.48 6.17
C VAL A 254 20.74 0.44 7.11
N LYS A 255 21.00 -0.78 6.64
CA LYS A 255 21.59 -1.86 7.45
C LYS A 255 22.97 -1.49 7.99
N LYS A 256 23.81 -0.84 7.18
CA LYS A 256 25.10 -0.32 7.61
C LYS A 256 24.94 0.69 8.76
N LYS A 257 24.01 1.64 8.64
CA LYS A 257 23.75 2.64 9.68
C LYS A 257 23.25 2.04 10.99
N LEU A 258 22.34 1.07 10.91
CA LEU A 258 21.86 0.32 12.08
C LEU A 258 23.00 -0.45 12.76
N LYS A 259 23.80 -1.21 11.99
CA LYS A 259 24.94 -1.98 12.52
C LYS A 259 26.00 -1.09 13.19
N GLN A 260 26.18 0.13 12.69
CA GLN A 260 27.12 1.11 13.25
C GLN A 260 26.58 1.84 14.49
N GLY A 261 25.28 1.71 14.80
CA GLY A 261 24.65 2.50 15.87
C GLY A 261 24.69 4.01 15.58
N ASP A 262 24.54 4.41 14.31
CA ASP A 262 24.54 5.83 13.92
C ASP A 262 23.44 6.59 14.67
N SER A 263 23.83 7.53 15.54
CA SER A 263 22.91 8.16 16.48
C SER A 263 21.81 8.98 15.80
N LEU A 264 22.08 9.60 14.65
CA LEU A 264 21.08 10.33 13.87
C LEU A 264 20.09 9.35 13.24
N PHE A 265 20.59 8.27 12.66
CA PHE A 265 19.75 7.24 12.07
C PHE A 265 18.88 6.55 13.12
N THR A 266 19.47 6.12 14.24
CA THR A 266 18.73 5.56 15.38
C THR A 266 17.65 6.52 15.86
N ARG A 267 17.95 7.82 15.99
CA ARG A 267 16.94 8.82 16.36
C ARG A 267 15.82 8.95 15.33
N ALA A 268 16.12 8.78 14.04
CA ALA A 268 15.11 8.83 12.98
C ALA A 268 14.21 7.59 12.98
N THR A 269 14.75 6.41 13.27
CA THR A 269 14.01 5.14 13.19
C THR A 269 13.35 4.72 14.50
N THR A 270 13.73 5.29 15.65
CA THR A 270 13.08 5.00 16.93
C THR A 270 11.62 5.49 16.91
N PRO A 271 10.64 4.61 17.22
CA PRO A 271 9.24 5.00 17.28
C PRO A 271 8.99 6.16 18.25
N VAL A 272 8.15 7.10 17.81
CA VAL A 272 7.63 8.19 18.66
C VAL A 272 6.27 7.78 19.21
N LEU A 273 5.32 7.41 18.33
CA LEU A 273 4.00 6.86 18.64
C LEU A 273 3.59 5.88 17.55
N ASP A 274 2.70 4.94 17.86
CA ASP A 274 2.10 3.96 16.92
C ASP A 274 3.11 3.26 15.99
N ASN A 275 4.27 2.87 16.54
CA ASN A 275 5.35 2.20 15.80
C ASN A 275 5.89 3.02 14.61
N TYR A 276 5.78 4.35 14.68
CA TYR A 276 6.24 5.28 13.67
C TYR A 276 7.29 6.23 14.25
N GLY A 277 8.48 6.23 13.66
CA GLY A 277 9.58 7.13 13.98
C GLY A 277 9.45 8.47 13.27
N LEU A 278 10.60 9.05 12.91
CA LEU A 278 10.67 10.27 12.11
C LEU A 278 10.64 9.89 10.63
N GLY A 279 9.51 9.44 10.10
CA GLY A 279 9.36 9.03 8.69
C GLY A 279 9.67 7.58 8.37
N TRP A 280 9.72 6.75 9.41
CA TRP A 280 10.03 5.34 9.33
C TRP A 280 8.97 4.55 10.09
N ILE A 281 8.46 3.49 9.47
CA ILE A 281 7.76 2.44 10.18
C ILE A 281 8.83 1.59 10.86
N ASN A 282 8.66 1.33 12.15
CA ASN A 282 9.52 0.44 12.93
C ASN A 282 8.61 -0.35 13.87
N ARG A 283 8.35 -1.61 13.52
CA ARG A 283 7.41 -2.47 14.23
C ARG A 283 7.82 -3.94 14.15
N ILE A 284 7.19 -4.76 14.98
CA ILE A 284 7.21 -6.21 14.82
C ILE A 284 5.96 -6.63 14.06
N GLN A 285 6.12 -7.44 13.00
CA GLN A 285 5.04 -8.04 12.25
C GLN A 285 5.29 -9.54 12.13
N ASP A 286 4.33 -10.34 12.59
CA ASP A 286 4.39 -11.81 12.54
C ASP A 286 5.68 -12.38 13.15
N GLY A 287 6.19 -11.74 14.22
CA GLY A 287 7.41 -12.15 14.92
C GLY A 287 8.70 -11.54 14.37
N HIS A 288 8.64 -10.88 13.22
CA HIS A 288 9.80 -10.25 12.57
C HIS A 288 9.83 -8.74 12.80
N HIS A 289 10.95 -8.23 13.32
CA HIS A 289 11.17 -6.79 13.45
C HIS A 289 11.52 -6.21 12.08
N MET A 290 10.78 -5.18 11.67
CA MET A 290 10.94 -4.55 10.37
C MET A 290 11.02 -3.03 10.49
N ILE A 291 11.96 -2.46 9.73
CA ILE A 291 12.18 -1.02 9.60
C ILE A 291 12.10 -0.65 8.13
N GLY A 292 11.30 0.35 7.79
CA GLY A 292 11.15 0.79 6.41
C GLY A 292 9.89 1.63 6.22
N HIS A 293 9.23 1.46 5.08
CA HIS A 293 7.95 2.12 4.80
C HIS A 293 7.18 1.40 3.69
N THR A 294 5.87 1.66 3.58
CA THR A 294 5.04 1.30 2.42
C THR A 294 4.66 2.53 1.59
N GLY A 295 4.24 2.35 0.35
CA GLY A 295 3.89 3.43 -0.56
C GLY A 295 2.61 3.13 -1.31
N SER A 296 1.76 4.15 -1.46
CA SER A 296 0.65 4.12 -2.39
C SER A 296 0.43 5.52 -2.93
N ILE A 297 0.17 5.59 -4.22
CA ILE A 297 -0.30 6.74 -4.97
C ILE A 297 -1.24 6.17 -6.05
N PRO A 298 -2.17 6.93 -6.64
CA PRO A 298 -3.00 6.38 -7.71
C PRO A 298 -2.17 5.60 -8.73
N GLY A 299 -2.61 4.39 -9.06
CA GLY A 299 -1.99 3.48 -10.02
C GLY A 299 -0.77 2.70 -9.51
N PHE A 300 -0.26 2.96 -8.30
CA PHE A 300 0.95 2.30 -7.81
C PHE A 300 0.89 1.91 -6.33
N ALA A 301 1.61 0.83 -6.02
CA ALA A 301 1.87 0.39 -4.65
C ALA A 301 3.34 -0.01 -4.50
N ALA A 302 3.91 0.21 -3.32
CA ALA A 302 5.32 -0.05 -3.08
C ALA A 302 5.57 -0.48 -1.63
N MET A 303 6.68 -1.18 -1.42
CA MET A 303 7.23 -1.44 -0.09
C MET A 303 8.73 -1.55 -0.16
N LEU A 304 9.39 -1.03 0.87
CA LEU A 304 10.73 -1.42 1.25
C LEU A 304 10.74 -1.71 2.76
N MET A 305 11.08 -2.93 3.14
CA MET A 305 11.30 -3.32 4.53
C MET A 305 12.67 -3.97 4.68
N VAL A 306 13.40 -3.54 5.70
CA VAL A 306 14.62 -4.16 6.21
C VAL A 306 14.29 -4.89 7.49
N PHE A 307 14.81 -6.11 7.61
CA PHE A 307 14.69 -6.98 8.78
C PHE A 307 16.08 -7.13 9.38
N PRO A 308 16.46 -6.28 10.37
CA PRO A 308 17.83 -6.17 10.82
C PRO A 308 18.38 -7.45 11.44
N GLU A 309 17.57 -8.14 12.24
CA GLU A 309 17.94 -9.35 12.98
C GLU A 309 18.21 -10.53 12.03
N GLU A 310 17.44 -10.65 10.96
CA GLU A 310 17.57 -11.70 9.93
C GLU A 310 18.43 -11.26 8.73
N ASN A 311 19.00 -10.05 8.78
CA ASN A 311 19.74 -9.42 7.68
C ASN A 311 19.03 -9.55 6.31
N THR A 312 17.71 -9.37 6.31
CA THR A 312 16.84 -9.61 5.16
C THR A 312 16.27 -8.29 4.64
N THR A 313 16.03 -8.19 3.34
CA THR A 313 15.40 -7.04 2.70
C THR A 313 14.35 -7.54 1.73
N ILE A 314 13.16 -6.94 1.79
CA ILE A 314 12.04 -7.25 0.90
C ILE A 314 11.56 -5.94 0.27
N ILE A 315 11.47 -5.97 -1.05
CA ILE A 315 11.08 -4.83 -1.89
C ILE A 315 10.01 -5.29 -2.85
N PHE A 316 8.94 -4.52 -3.01
CA PHE A 316 8.12 -4.61 -4.21
C PHE A 316 7.74 -3.23 -4.71
N LEU A 317 7.58 -3.14 -6.03
CA LEU A 317 7.09 -1.98 -6.75
C LEU A 317 6.03 -2.46 -7.72
N SER A 318 4.83 -1.89 -7.67
CA SER A 318 3.69 -2.28 -8.51
C SER A 318 3.11 -1.08 -9.21
N ASN A 319 2.75 -1.26 -10.47
CA ASN A 319 1.99 -0.31 -11.28
C ASN A 319 0.51 -0.68 -11.41
N PHE A 320 0.00 -1.39 -10.40
CA PHE A 320 -1.40 -1.75 -10.25
C PHE A 320 -1.89 -1.46 -8.83
N GLN A 321 -2.91 -0.59 -8.70
CA GLN A 321 -3.36 -0.09 -7.39
C GLN A 321 -4.35 -1.02 -6.68
N ASP A 322 -5.16 -1.80 -7.40
CA ASP A 322 -6.24 -2.59 -6.81
C ASP A 322 -5.78 -3.93 -6.24
N MET A 323 -4.48 -4.08 -5.99
CA MET A 323 -3.92 -5.23 -5.30
C MET A 323 -4.39 -5.30 -3.84
N ASN A 324 -4.57 -6.51 -3.32
CA ASN A 324 -4.71 -6.70 -1.88
C ASN A 324 -3.33 -6.59 -1.21
N THR A 325 -2.89 -5.35 -0.99
CA THR A 325 -1.55 -5.03 -0.47
C THR A 325 -1.27 -5.70 0.88
N ARG A 326 -2.28 -5.81 1.76
CA ARG A 326 -2.11 -6.43 3.08
C ARG A 326 -1.73 -7.90 2.96
N ASP A 327 -2.52 -8.67 2.20
CA ASP A 327 -2.28 -10.10 2.03
C ASP A 327 -1.00 -10.33 1.22
N PHE A 328 -0.70 -9.46 0.24
CA PHE A 328 0.54 -9.52 -0.52
C PHE A 328 1.76 -9.36 0.40
N ILE A 329 1.78 -8.34 1.26
CA ILE A 329 2.86 -8.09 2.22
C ILE A 329 3.02 -9.27 3.17
N LYS A 330 1.92 -9.76 3.77
CA LYS A 330 1.96 -10.92 4.67
C LYS A 330 2.61 -12.12 3.98
N ASN A 331 2.12 -12.48 2.80
CA ASN A 331 2.58 -13.69 2.10
C ASN A 331 4.02 -13.56 1.59
N ILE A 332 4.45 -12.40 1.08
CA ILE A 332 5.83 -12.24 0.61
C ILE A 332 6.84 -12.26 1.77
N ILE A 333 6.45 -11.75 2.95
CA ILE A 333 7.23 -11.88 4.19
C ILE A 333 7.34 -13.36 4.58
N SER A 334 6.21 -14.07 4.67
CA SER A 334 6.22 -15.50 5.00
C SER A 334 7.05 -16.32 4.01
N ILE A 335 6.97 -16.04 2.71
CA ILE A 335 7.83 -16.67 1.69
C ILE A 335 9.30 -16.38 1.96
N ALA A 336 9.67 -15.13 2.23
CA ALA A 336 11.06 -14.75 2.51
C ALA A 336 11.62 -15.45 3.76
N PHE A 337 10.78 -15.82 4.72
CA PHE A 337 11.17 -16.52 5.95
C PHE A 337 10.91 -18.03 5.94
N ASN A 338 10.55 -18.63 4.79
CA ASN A 338 10.19 -20.05 4.67
C ASN A 338 9.06 -20.47 5.62
N GLU A 339 8.14 -19.55 5.88
CA GLU A 339 6.93 -19.78 6.68
C GLU A 339 5.75 -20.19 5.80
N THR A 340 4.63 -20.53 6.44
CA THR A 340 3.41 -20.88 5.71
C THR A 340 2.79 -19.64 5.09
N PHE A 341 2.52 -19.70 3.79
CA PHE A 341 1.87 -18.63 3.03
C PHE A 341 0.63 -19.16 2.29
N GLU A 342 -0.26 -18.25 1.95
CA GLU A 342 -1.50 -18.51 1.23
C GLU A 342 -1.33 -18.10 -0.24
N MET A 343 -1.61 -19.03 -1.15
CA MET A 343 -1.70 -18.70 -2.58
C MET A 343 -2.93 -17.81 -2.84
N PRO A 344 -2.85 -16.86 -3.78
CA PRO A 344 -4.01 -16.06 -4.16
C PRO A 344 -5.14 -16.99 -4.61
N THR A 345 -6.26 -16.93 -3.91
CA THR A 345 -7.44 -17.73 -4.24
C THR A 345 -7.95 -17.35 -5.64
N VAL A 346 -7.87 -18.30 -6.57
CA VAL A 346 -8.64 -18.25 -7.82
C VAL A 346 -10.09 -18.42 -7.42
N LYS A 347 -10.82 -17.32 -7.24
CA LYS A 347 -12.26 -17.43 -7.06
C LYS A 347 -12.82 -17.92 -8.40
N LYS A 348 -13.20 -19.20 -8.46
CA LYS A 348 -13.85 -19.79 -9.63
C LYS A 348 -15.10 -18.96 -9.89
N ARG A 349 -15.36 -18.54 -11.12
CA ARG A 349 -16.63 -17.91 -11.48
C ARG A 349 -17.48 -18.93 -12.19
N ILE A 350 -18.71 -19.11 -11.73
CA ILE A 350 -19.74 -19.86 -12.45
C ILE A 350 -20.91 -18.94 -12.74
N GLU A 351 -21.59 -19.18 -13.85
CA GLU A 351 -22.91 -18.61 -14.08
C GLU A 351 -23.95 -19.51 -13.43
N LEU A 352 -24.80 -18.91 -12.61
CA LEU A 352 -25.97 -19.59 -12.07
C LEU A 352 -27.19 -19.16 -12.89
N PRO A 353 -28.08 -20.10 -13.25
CA PRO A 353 -29.30 -19.72 -13.94
C PRO A 353 -30.20 -18.88 -13.02
N GLU A 354 -31.02 -18.03 -13.64
CA GLU A 354 -31.76 -16.97 -12.94
C GLU A 354 -32.75 -17.51 -11.90
N ASP A 355 -33.32 -18.69 -12.14
CA ASP A 355 -34.17 -19.42 -11.20
C ASP A 355 -33.43 -19.84 -9.92
N VAL A 356 -32.13 -20.14 -10.02
CA VAL A 356 -31.26 -20.38 -8.86
C VAL A 356 -30.98 -19.07 -8.13
N LEU A 357 -30.69 -18.00 -8.87
CA LEU A 357 -30.41 -16.68 -8.27
C LEU A 357 -31.62 -16.13 -7.50
N GLN A 358 -32.83 -16.39 -8.00
CA GLN A 358 -34.09 -15.94 -7.39
C GLN A 358 -34.26 -16.44 -5.95
N GLN A 359 -33.63 -17.56 -5.60
CA GLN A 359 -33.68 -18.15 -4.26
C GLN A 359 -32.98 -17.29 -3.20
N TYR A 360 -32.01 -16.48 -3.61
CA TYR A 360 -31.23 -15.60 -2.73
C TYR A 360 -31.85 -14.22 -2.54
N VAL A 361 -32.77 -13.81 -3.41
CA VAL A 361 -33.47 -12.54 -3.32
C VAL A 361 -34.20 -12.42 -1.99
N GLY A 362 -34.07 -11.25 -1.36
CA GLY A 362 -34.70 -10.94 -0.08
C GLY A 362 -33.87 -9.97 0.76
N THR A 363 -34.42 -9.64 1.93
CA THR A 363 -33.75 -8.83 2.94
C THR A 363 -33.22 -9.73 4.04
N TYR A 364 -32.00 -9.46 4.52
CA TYR A 364 -31.33 -10.21 5.58
C TYR A 364 -30.81 -9.23 6.62
N GLY A 365 -31.04 -9.48 7.90
CA GLY A 365 -30.61 -8.57 8.96
C GLY A 365 -31.19 -8.94 10.33
N GLN A 366 -30.73 -8.25 11.38
CA GLN A 366 -31.31 -8.36 12.72
C GLN A 366 -32.07 -7.09 13.13
N SER A 367 -31.66 -5.94 12.61
CA SER A 367 -32.27 -4.63 12.83
C SER A 367 -32.40 -3.88 11.50
N ALA A 368 -33.17 -2.79 11.44
CA ALA A 368 -33.28 -1.94 10.24
C ALA A 368 -31.95 -1.28 9.82
N GLN A 369 -30.99 -1.16 10.75
CA GLN A 369 -29.71 -0.48 10.55
C GLN A 369 -28.64 -1.42 9.95
N ASP A 370 -28.85 -2.74 10.04
CA ASP A 370 -27.89 -3.78 9.61
C ASP A 370 -28.44 -4.64 8.46
N GLN A 371 -29.38 -4.13 7.68
CA GLN A 371 -30.04 -4.89 6.62
C GLN A 371 -29.22 -4.92 5.34
N LEU A 372 -29.11 -6.11 4.75
CA LEU A 372 -28.66 -6.33 3.38
C LEU A 372 -29.84 -6.74 2.52
N LYS A 373 -30.04 -6.04 1.41
CA LYS A 373 -31.08 -6.38 0.44
C LYS A 373 -30.46 -6.97 -0.81
N PHE A 374 -30.81 -8.21 -1.13
CA PHE A 374 -30.36 -8.91 -2.32
C PHE A 374 -31.48 -8.92 -3.37
N PHE A 375 -31.15 -8.58 -4.61
CA PHE A 375 -32.06 -8.54 -5.75
C PHE A 375 -31.33 -8.89 -7.04
N ILE A 376 -32.08 -9.17 -8.10
CA ILE A 376 -31.50 -9.45 -9.42
C ILE A 376 -31.55 -8.17 -10.25
N GLU A 377 -30.42 -7.82 -10.86
CA GLU A 377 -30.30 -6.71 -11.81
C GLU A 377 -29.37 -7.18 -12.94
N ASN A 378 -29.77 -7.00 -14.20
CA ASN A 378 -28.99 -7.44 -15.37
C ASN A 378 -28.51 -8.91 -15.31
N LYS A 379 -29.39 -9.83 -14.87
CA LYS A 379 -29.11 -11.27 -14.69
C LYS A 379 -28.01 -11.60 -13.67
N LYS A 380 -27.62 -10.64 -12.83
CA LYS A 380 -26.67 -10.84 -11.73
C LYS A 380 -27.39 -10.66 -10.39
N LEU A 381 -26.90 -11.36 -9.37
CA LEU A 381 -27.30 -11.09 -7.99
C LEU A 381 -26.56 -9.84 -7.50
N VAL A 382 -27.30 -8.89 -6.97
CA VAL A 382 -26.80 -7.60 -6.46
C VAL A 382 -27.17 -7.48 -4.99
N VAL A 383 -26.26 -6.94 -4.18
CA VAL A 383 -26.53 -6.56 -2.80
C VAL A 383 -26.56 -5.03 -2.66
N LEU A 384 -27.56 -4.52 -1.97
CA LEU A 384 -27.62 -3.14 -1.46
C LEU A 384 -27.10 -3.15 -0.02
N ALA A 385 -25.98 -2.46 0.20
CA ALA A 385 -25.40 -2.28 1.54
C ALA A 385 -26.17 -1.21 2.35
N PRO A 386 -26.04 -1.17 3.69
CA PRO A 386 -26.77 -0.22 4.54
C PRO A 386 -26.47 1.26 4.22
N GLY A 387 -25.31 1.54 3.60
CA GLY A 387 -24.92 2.88 3.14
C GLY A 387 -25.50 3.32 1.80
N GLY A 388 -26.26 2.45 1.12
CA GLY A 388 -26.91 2.75 -0.18
C GLY A 388 -26.13 2.29 -1.42
N ASP A 389 -24.92 1.75 -1.24
CA ASP A 389 -24.11 1.23 -2.36
C ASP A 389 -24.68 -0.09 -2.90
N LYS A 390 -24.78 -0.18 -4.24
CA LYS A 390 -25.11 -1.42 -4.95
C LYS A 390 -23.83 -2.10 -5.41
N VAL A 391 -23.71 -3.41 -5.13
CA VAL A 391 -22.54 -4.18 -5.55
C VAL A 391 -22.95 -5.51 -6.16
N ASN A 392 -22.35 -5.82 -7.32
CA ASN A 392 -22.55 -7.09 -8.02
C ASN A 392 -21.87 -8.25 -7.29
N LEU A 393 -22.55 -9.39 -7.25
CA LEU A 393 -22.02 -10.64 -6.73
C LEU A 393 -21.70 -11.60 -7.87
N ALA A 394 -20.54 -12.23 -7.78
CA ALA A 394 -20.15 -13.36 -8.61
C ALA A 394 -20.29 -14.66 -7.81
N ALA A 395 -20.81 -15.71 -8.45
CA ALA A 395 -20.96 -17.03 -7.84
C ALA A 395 -19.69 -17.85 -8.00
N GLU A 396 -19.23 -18.45 -6.91
CA GLU A 396 -18.13 -19.44 -6.89
C GLU A 396 -18.66 -20.88 -6.91
N SER A 397 -19.81 -21.08 -6.30
CA SER A 397 -20.63 -22.30 -6.36
C SER A 397 -22.09 -21.91 -6.14
N LYS A 398 -23.01 -22.88 -6.09
CA LYS A 398 -24.45 -22.62 -5.92
C LYS A 398 -24.75 -21.62 -4.80
N ASP A 399 -24.19 -21.81 -3.61
CA ASP A 399 -24.52 -21.04 -2.40
C ASP A 399 -23.36 -20.14 -1.89
N ASN A 400 -22.22 -20.11 -2.60
CA ASN A 400 -21.08 -19.28 -2.25
C ASN A 400 -20.86 -18.21 -3.31
N PHE A 401 -20.89 -16.96 -2.87
CA PHE A 401 -20.74 -15.77 -3.68
C PHE A 401 -19.61 -14.90 -3.13
N TYR A 402 -19.16 -13.98 -3.97
CA TYR A 402 -18.22 -12.94 -3.58
C TYR A 402 -18.57 -11.66 -4.31
N LEU A 403 -18.19 -10.53 -3.71
CA LEU A 403 -18.33 -9.23 -4.37
C LEU A 403 -17.32 -9.13 -5.51
N GLU A 404 -17.75 -8.70 -6.70
CA GLU A 404 -16.83 -8.34 -7.79
C GLU A 404 -16.02 -7.11 -7.31
N GLY A 405 -14.85 -7.34 -6.71
CA GLY A 405 -14.06 -6.32 -6.00
C GLY A 405 -13.43 -6.84 -4.69
N PRO A 406 -13.29 -6.02 -3.62
CA PRO A 406 -12.58 -6.41 -2.41
C PRO A 406 -13.13 -7.72 -1.86
N GLY A 407 -12.22 -8.61 -1.43
CA GLY A 407 -12.39 -10.06 -1.30
C GLY A 407 -13.46 -10.61 -0.32
N ILE A 408 -14.47 -9.82 0.04
CA ILE A 408 -15.59 -10.19 0.90
C ILE A 408 -16.33 -11.40 0.31
N ILE A 409 -16.59 -12.36 1.20
CA ILE A 409 -17.26 -13.63 0.92
C ILE A 409 -18.69 -13.53 1.45
N ILE A 410 -19.64 -13.99 0.63
CA ILE A 410 -21.06 -14.12 0.93
C ILE A 410 -21.42 -15.61 0.85
N ARG A 411 -21.91 -16.20 1.94
CA ARG A 411 -22.36 -17.61 1.94
C ARG A 411 -23.80 -17.71 2.37
N PHE A 412 -24.66 -18.26 1.53
CA PHE A 412 -26.06 -18.48 1.88
C PHE A 412 -26.21 -19.83 2.58
N ASN A 413 -26.88 -19.85 3.72
CA ASN A 413 -27.17 -21.07 4.46
C ASN A 413 -28.59 -21.55 4.15
N ARG A 414 -28.74 -22.86 3.99
CA ARG A 414 -30.03 -23.50 3.70
C ARG A 414 -30.50 -24.36 4.86
N GLU A 415 -31.81 -24.38 5.06
CA GLU A 415 -32.54 -25.38 5.85
C GLU A 415 -33.67 -25.93 4.98
N ASN A 416 -33.78 -27.25 4.84
CA ASN A 416 -34.79 -27.91 4.01
C ASN A 416 -34.87 -27.32 2.58
N GLU A 417 -33.72 -27.17 1.92
CA GLU A 417 -33.55 -26.56 0.59
C GLU A 417 -33.89 -25.06 0.47
N LYS A 418 -34.36 -24.41 1.53
CA LYS A 418 -34.67 -22.96 1.54
C LYS A 418 -33.52 -22.16 2.12
N VAL A 419 -33.18 -21.05 1.48
CA VAL A 419 -32.20 -20.09 2.00
C VAL A 419 -32.79 -19.38 3.22
N VAL A 420 -32.18 -19.53 4.39
CA VAL A 420 -32.68 -19.01 5.66
C VAL A 420 -31.79 -17.92 6.27
N SER A 421 -30.51 -17.86 5.88
CA SER A 421 -29.59 -16.84 6.35
C SER A 421 -28.42 -16.63 5.38
N VAL A 422 -27.66 -15.58 5.60
CA VAL A 422 -26.44 -15.25 4.85
C VAL A 422 -25.30 -14.91 5.80
N PHE A 423 -24.16 -15.54 5.61
CA PHE A 423 -22.90 -15.20 6.26
C PHE A 423 -22.14 -14.18 5.40
N VAL A 424 -21.59 -13.16 6.06
CA VAL A 424 -20.78 -12.11 5.45
C VAL A 424 -19.44 -12.07 6.15
N SER A 425 -18.34 -12.28 5.40
CA SER A 425 -17.00 -12.32 6.00
C SER A 425 -16.58 -10.96 6.56
N MET A 426 -17.08 -9.87 5.98
CA MET A 426 -16.92 -8.53 6.54
C MET A 426 -17.74 -8.43 7.83
N GLY A 427 -17.04 -8.28 8.96
CA GLY A 427 -17.66 -8.27 10.29
C GLY A 427 -17.95 -9.66 10.87
N ASN A 428 -17.60 -10.74 10.15
CA ASN A 428 -17.76 -12.14 10.59
C ASN A 428 -19.16 -12.46 11.16
N GLN A 429 -20.21 -12.10 10.42
CA GLN A 429 -21.59 -12.13 10.91
C GLN A 429 -22.51 -13.00 10.06
N THR A 430 -23.55 -13.56 10.69
CA THR A 430 -24.63 -14.28 10.01
C THR A 430 -25.95 -13.55 10.22
N LEU A 431 -26.62 -13.20 9.12
CA LEU A 431 -27.87 -12.45 9.09
C LEU A 431 -29.01 -13.37 8.67
N LYS A 432 -30.10 -13.41 9.44
CA LYS A 432 -31.28 -14.19 9.09
C LYS A 432 -32.06 -13.51 7.98
N LYS A 433 -32.64 -14.31 7.09
CA LYS A 433 -33.58 -13.83 6.08
C LYS A 433 -34.86 -13.39 6.79
N TYR A 434 -35.34 -12.19 6.49
CA TYR A 434 -36.68 -11.77 6.92
C TYR A 434 -37.70 -12.67 6.22
N GLN A 435 -38.69 -13.16 6.98
CA GLN A 435 -39.78 -13.97 6.43
C GLN A 435 -40.70 -13.15 5.54
#